data_AF-A0A6B0Y6M0-F1
#
_entry.id   AF-A0A6B0Y6M0-F1
#
_cell.length_a   1.000
_cell.length_b   1.000
_cell.length_c   1.000
_cell.angle_alpha   90.00
_cell.angle_beta   90.00
_cell.angle_gamma   90.00
#
_symmetry.space_group_name_H-M   'P 1'
#
loop_
_entity.id
_entity.type
_entity.pdbx_description
1 polymer ?
#
loop_
_entity_poly.entity_id
_entity_poly.type
_entity_poly.pdbx_seq_one_letter_code
_entity_poly.pdbx_strand_id
1 'polypeptide(L)' 'MAIVTKSIEIKAPVDNVFTYFARPEHVSDQIKNDAVGMAVVPMDIKEGMGVGTTFRIIGNFNGKQLEWDCET' A
#
# COMPACT_ATOMS: atom_id res chain seq x y z
N MET A 1 -10.73 2.68 -21.09
CA MET A 1 -9.76 2.65 -19.97
C MET A 1 -9.51 4.07 -19.54
N ALA A 2 -9.70 4.40 -18.27
CA ALA A 2 -9.33 5.71 -17.72
C ALA A 2 -7.97 5.58 -17.06
N ILE A 3 -7.03 6.47 -17.40
CA ILE A 3 -5.76 6.60 -16.69
C ILE A 3 -5.98 7.62 -15.60
N VAL A 4 -5.90 7.18 -14.34
CA VAL A 4 -5.98 8.06 -13.18
C VAL A 4 -4.56 8.29 -12.67
N THR A 5 -4.14 9.55 -12.57
CA THR A 5 -2.80 9.92 -12.11
C THR A 5 -2.93 10.88 -10.92
N LYS A 6 -2.13 10.64 -9.88
CA LYS A 6 -2.00 11.51 -8.71
C LYS A 6 -0.52 11.69 -8.41
N SER A 7 -0.09 12.93 -8.20
CA SER A 7 1.29 13.27 -7.84
C SER A 7 1.33 13.99 -6.51
N ILE A 8 2.38 13.73 -5.73
CA ILE A 8 2.65 14.39 -4.45
C ILE A 8 4.12 14.81 -4.40
N GLU A 9 4.39 15.96 -3.79
CA GLU A 9 5.76 16.43 -3.57
C GLU A 9 6.18 16.12 -2.13
N ILE A 10 7.30 15.39 -1.96
CA ILE A 10 7.83 15.00 -0.66
C ILE A 10 9.20 15.66 -0.48
N LYS A 11 9.33 16.50 0.56
CA LYS A 11 10.58 17.21 0.88
C LYS A 11 11.55 16.32 1.67
N ALA A 12 11.91 15.17 1.10
CA ALA A 12 12.88 14.24 1.67
C ALA A 12 13.77 13.64 0.56
N PRO A 13 14.97 13.12 0.89
CA PRO A 13 15.82 12.44 -0.08
C PRO A 13 15.12 11.26 -0.77
N VAL A 14 15.41 11.05 -2.05
CA VAL A 14 14.79 9.99 -2.86
C VAL A 14 14.98 8.62 -2.23
N ASP A 15 16.19 8.32 -1.74
CA ASP A 15 16.48 7.02 -1.10
C ASP A 15 15.62 6.77 0.13
N ASN A 16 15.34 7.82 0.93
CA ASN A 16 14.48 7.70 2.09
C ASN A 16 13.02 7.46 1.68
N VAL A 17 12.55 8.15 0.65
CA VAL A 17 11.19 7.95 0.12
C VAL A 17 11.06 6.52 -0.42
N PHE A 18 12.02 6.07 -1.24
CA PHE A 18 12.01 4.73 -1.81
C PHE A 18 12.03 3.64 -0.73
N THR A 19 12.97 3.71 0.22
CA THR A 19 13.09 2.73 1.31
C THR A 19 11.91 2.75 2.28
N TYR A 20 11.27 3.92 2.45
CA TYR A 20 10.06 4.04 3.27
C TYR A 20 8.86 3.33 2.63
N PHE A 21 8.60 3.59 1.34
CA PHE A 21 7.46 3.00 0.61
C PHE A 21 7.69 1.56 0.16
N ALA A 22 8.94 1.11 0.13
CA ALA A 22 9.30 -0.29 -0.05
C ALA A 22 8.75 -1.20 1.06
N ARG A 23 8.38 -0.64 2.22
CA ARG A 23 7.84 -1.43 3.35
C ARG A 23 6.31 -1.42 3.33
N PRO A 24 5.64 -2.59 3.22
CA PRO A 24 4.19 -2.67 3.18
C PRO A 24 3.49 -2.06 4.40
N GLU A 25 4.13 -2.10 5.58
CA GLU A 25 3.55 -1.52 6.80
C GLU A 25 3.31 -0.01 6.65
N HIS A 26 4.24 0.71 6.02
CA HIS A 26 4.14 2.15 5.81
C HIS A 26 3.15 2.55 4.71
N VAL A 27 2.91 1.64 3.75
CA VAL A 27 1.88 1.83 2.73
C VAL A 27 0.50 1.84 3.38
N SER A 28 0.28 1.00 4.39
CA SER A 28 -0.98 0.96 5.14
C SER A 28 -1.31 2.29 5.83
N ASP A 29 -0.30 3.00 6.36
CA ASP A 29 -0.48 4.29 7.03
C ASP A 29 -0.96 5.39 6.08
N GLN A 30 -0.63 5.30 4.79
CA GLN A 30 -1.03 6.28 3.77
C GLN A 30 -2.42 5.97 3.18
N ILE A 31 -2.92 4.75 3.37
CA ILE A 31 -4.21 4.29 2.86
C ILE A 31 -5.32 4.43 3.92
N LYS A 32 -5.00 4.94 5.12
CA LYS A 32 -5.98 5.37 6.14
C LYS A 32 -6.83 6.54 5.62
N ASN A 33 -7.76 6.22 4.73
CA ASN A 33 -8.81 7.10 4.31
C ASN A 33 -10.00 6.79 5.22
N ASP A 34 -10.37 7.73 6.10
CA ASP A 34 -11.43 7.56 7.12
C ASP A 34 -12.78 7.08 6.54
N ALA A 35 -12.98 7.18 5.23
CA ALA A 35 -14.17 6.71 4.53
C ALA A 35 -14.19 5.22 4.17
N VAL A 36 -13.03 4.55 4.13
CA VAL A 36 -12.90 3.16 3.69
C VAL A 36 -11.98 2.47 4.69
N GLY A 37 -12.54 1.68 5.61
CA GLY A 37 -11.78 0.91 6.59
C GLY A 37 -10.90 -0.13 5.88
N MET A 38 -9.73 0.30 5.39
CA MET A 38 -8.75 -0.49 4.66
C MET A 38 -7.66 -0.94 5.62
N ALA A 39 -7.44 -2.26 5.67
CA ALA A 39 -6.33 -2.91 6.34
C ALA A 39 -5.43 -3.56 5.29
N VAL A 40 -4.11 -3.43 5.47
CA VAL A 40 -3.11 -4.12 4.66
C VAL A 40 -2.44 -5.16 5.56
N VAL A 41 -2.54 -6.43 5.19
CA VAL A 41 -1.98 -7.55 5.94
C VAL A 41 -0.83 -8.15 5.13
N PRO A 42 0.43 -8.07 5.60
CA PRO A 42 1.52 -8.77 4.95
C PRO A 42 1.34 -10.29 5.10
N MET A 43 1.45 -11.02 4.00
CA MET A 43 1.27 -12.48 3.95
C MET A 43 2.59 -13.24 3.82
N ASP A 44 3.51 -12.75 2.97
CA ASP A 44 4.82 -13.36 2.74
C ASP A 44 5.87 -12.27 2.52
N ILE A 45 6.61 -11.90 3.57
CA ILE A 45 7.64 -10.86 3.51
C ILE A 45 8.97 -11.50 3.10
N LYS A 46 9.45 -11.21 1.89
CA LYS A 46 10.77 -11.66 1.41
C LYS A 46 11.84 -10.64 1.79
N GLU A 47 13.08 -11.10 2.03
CA GLU A 47 14.21 -10.28 2.53
C GLU A 47 14.74 -9.19 1.55
N GLY A 48 13.96 -8.75 0.57
CA GLY A 48 14.40 -7.92 -0.56
C GLY A 48 13.82 -6.50 -0.63
N MET A 49 13.82 -5.72 0.46
CA MET A 49 13.23 -4.36 0.48
C MET A 49 11.79 -4.35 -0.09
N GLY A 50 10.94 -5.26 0.36
CA GLY A 50 9.55 -5.34 -0.09
C GLY A 50 9.33 -6.03 -1.43
N VAL A 51 10.34 -6.15 -2.30
CA VAL A 51 10.19 -6.81 -3.61
C VAL A 51 9.86 -8.29 -3.43
N GLY A 52 8.80 -8.76 -4.08
CA GLY A 52 8.26 -10.11 -3.95
C GLY A 52 7.42 -10.34 -2.70
N THR A 53 7.06 -9.28 -1.96
CA THR A 53 6.19 -9.39 -0.79
C THR A 53 4.74 -9.46 -1.24
N THR A 54 4.04 -10.49 -0.80
CA THR A 54 2.59 -10.58 -0.98
C THR A 54 1.90 -9.91 0.20
N PHE A 55 1.00 -8.98 -0.08
CA PHE A 55 0.13 -8.37 0.93
C PHE A 55 -1.33 -8.46 0.49
N ARG A 56 -2.19 -8.75 1.46
CA ARG A 56 -3.63 -8.73 1.28
C ARG A 56 -4.16 -7.35 1.65
N ILE A 57 -4.90 -6.75 0.74
CA ILE A 57 -5.68 -5.55 1.02
C ILE A 57 -7.11 -5.99 1.33
N ILE A 58 -7.59 -5.62 2.52
CA ILE A 58 -8.96 -5.84 2.97
C ILE A 58 -9.58 -4.46 3.16
N GLY A 59 -10.67 -4.15 2.45
CA GLY A 59 -11.34 -2.86 2.59
C GLY A 59 -12.86 -2.97 2.55
N ASN A 60 -13.54 -2.12 3.34
CA ASN A 60 -14.98 -1.95 3.25
C ASN A 60 -15.33 -0.81 2.30
N PHE A 61 -15.82 -1.15 1.12
CA PHE A 61 -16.23 -0.22 0.07
C PHE A 61 -17.75 -0.14 0.03
N ASN A 62 -18.31 0.87 0.70
CA ASN A 62 -19.74 1.14 0.70
C ASN A 62 -20.61 -0.05 1.17
N GLY A 63 -20.20 -0.70 2.26
CA GLY A 63 -20.90 -1.84 2.86
C GLY A 63 -20.51 -3.19 2.28
N LYS A 64 -19.62 -3.24 1.28
CA LYS A 64 -19.07 -4.48 0.72
C LYS A 64 -17.61 -4.64 1.11
N GLN A 65 -17.31 -5.74 1.78
CA GLN A 65 -15.94 -6.16 2.05
C GLN A 65 -15.32 -6.71 0.75
N LEU A 66 -14.20 -6.13 0.35
CA LEU A 66 -13.39 -6.60 -0.76
C LEU A 66 -12.02 -6.99 -0.24
N GLU A 67 -11.52 -8.12 -0.73
CA GLU A 67 -10.22 -8.67 -0.38
C GLU A 67 -9.50 -9.04 -1.66
N TRP A 68 -8.26 -8.59 -1.81
CA TRP A 68 -7.41 -9.01 -2.91
C TRP A 68 -5.95 -9.04 -2.48
N ASP A 69 -5.20 -9.92 -3.13
CA ASP A 69 -3.77 -10.09 -2.89
C ASP A 69 -2.98 -9.30 -3.93
N CYS A 70 -1.99 -8.56 -3.48
CA CYS A 70 -1.04 -7.84 -4.31
C CYS A 70 0.36 -8.39 -4.07
N GLU A 71 1.09 -8.60 -5.16
CA GLU A 71 2.52 -8.92 -5.15
C GLU A 71 3.27 -7.70 -5.68
N THR A 72 4.43 -7.43 -5.07
CA THR A 72 5.32 -6.30 -5.41
C THR A 72 6.51 -6.73 -6.23
#